data_AF-A0A1F4UGH9-F1
#
_entry.id   AF-A0A1F4UGH9-F1
#
_cell.length_a   1.000
_cell.length_b   1.000
_cell.length_c   1.000
_cell.angle_alpha   90.00
_cell.angle_beta   90.00
_cell.angle_gamma   90.00
#
_symmetry.space_group_name_H-M   'P 1'
#
loop_
_entity.id
_entity.type
_entity.pdbx_description
1 polymer ?
#
loop_
_entity_poly.entity_id
_entity_poly.type
_entity_poly.pdbx_seq_one_letter_code
_entity_poly.pdbx_strand_id
1 'polypeptide(L)'
;MLVIYKCILLTSLLLVSVVNAQNPIDVNDIVFKIGPESEKSWQYRFAAGDTIILQAKVVKGKCISELSVQEWPSALKYQGLEINEIEKRIYVPTAALYTFAVKNNMAFQERTYQLNIQRIPASPDKIEYNTTAMWDTLYDTTYVAAVETTVIGIDTTFDEIINTQKKIGSQMSGDFRSFLQIDIPLGTKYWAYWIGVGQDASEGLQSMAQNLGEGAATLGIVNPVAAFALGLVPKLFTLNQGHDITYYFIADYSNLQLFLNSQMFYLIKQGQRIITDYSKMTDPVSGTIYLGLDNSFSQMTSKTVTISIVAVKFNSKMVFQNIQKPKVSKKIIPKLD
;
A
#
# COMPACT_ATOMS: atom_id res chain seq x y z
N MET A 1 71.44 56.73 60.47
CA MET A 1 71.59 56.23 59.08
C MET A 1 72.24 54.85 59.19
N LEU A 2 71.47 53.80 59.51
CA LEU A 2 70.96 52.74 58.61
C LEU A 2 72.10 52.12 57.76
N VAL A 3 72.46 50.82 57.76
CA VAL A 3 71.70 49.56 57.91
C VAL A 3 72.68 48.44 58.33
N ILE A 4 72.26 47.49 59.18
CA ILE A 4 73.02 46.29 59.61
C ILE A 4 72.36 45.00 59.09
N TYR A 5 73.23 44.02 58.81
CA TYR A 5 73.09 42.69 58.24
C TYR A 5 72.20 41.65 58.98
N LYS A 6 71.68 40.70 58.19
CA LYS A 6 71.46 39.23 58.41
C LYS A 6 70.72 38.73 59.67
N CYS A 7 69.53 38.15 59.47
CA CYS A 7 69.00 36.95 60.15
C CYS A 7 67.95 36.29 59.21
N ILE A 8 68.25 35.14 58.59
CA ILE A 8 67.73 33.80 58.95
C ILE A 8 66.21 33.78 59.15
N LEU A 9 65.42 33.31 58.17
CA LEU A 9 64.63 32.08 58.31
C LEU A 9 64.02 31.64 56.97
N LEU A 10 64.40 30.44 56.58
CA LEU A 10 63.93 29.65 55.46
C LEU A 10 62.60 28.97 55.87
N THR A 11 61.44 29.57 55.56
CA THR A 11 60.15 28.85 55.64
C THR A 11 59.79 28.31 54.27
N SER A 12 60.36 27.15 53.97
CA SER A 12 59.87 26.17 53.01
C SER A 12 58.44 25.76 53.41
N LEU A 13 57.43 26.39 52.83
CA LEU A 13 56.05 25.92 52.89
C LEU A 13 55.93 24.77 51.88
N LEU A 14 56.33 23.57 52.32
CA LEU A 14 55.89 22.31 51.72
C LEU A 14 54.37 22.22 51.90
N LEU A 15 53.62 22.84 50.99
CA LEU A 15 52.26 22.42 50.68
C LEU A 15 52.39 21.03 50.06
N VAL A 16 52.48 20.01 50.93
CA VAL A 16 52.12 18.65 50.59
C VAL A 16 50.63 18.73 50.28
N SER A 17 50.31 18.99 49.01
CA SER A 17 48.98 18.71 48.49
C SER A 17 48.74 17.25 48.78
N VAL A 18 47.91 16.98 49.78
CA VAL A 18 47.38 15.65 50.07
C VAL A 18 46.60 15.28 48.83
N VAL A 19 47.25 14.61 47.89
CA VAL A 19 46.57 13.98 46.77
C VAL A 19 45.77 12.87 47.42
N ASN A 20 44.52 13.18 47.77
CA ASN A 20 43.53 12.17 48.06
C ASN A 20 43.35 11.39 46.77
N ALA A 21 44.16 10.37 46.59
CA ALA A 21 43.90 9.32 45.61
C ALA A 21 42.56 8.72 46.02
N GLN A 22 41.49 9.13 45.33
CA GLN A 22 40.19 8.53 45.54
C GLN A 22 40.31 7.05 45.22
N ASN A 23 39.71 6.20 46.06
CA ASN A 23 39.73 4.77 45.84
C ASN A 23 38.94 4.44 44.57
N PRO A 24 39.41 3.48 43.75
CA PRO A 24 38.64 2.96 42.65
C PRO A 24 37.26 2.45 43.11
N ILE A 25 36.23 2.75 42.31
CA ILE A 25 34.86 2.26 42.49
C ILE A 25 34.57 1.28 41.36
N ASP A 26 34.11 0.07 41.72
CA ASP A 26 33.73 -0.94 40.73
C ASP A 26 32.50 -0.49 39.93
N VAL A 27 32.63 -0.53 38.61
CA VAL A 27 31.52 -0.34 37.66
C VAL A 27 30.99 -1.69 37.20
N ASN A 28 31.89 -2.64 36.95
CA ASN A 28 31.54 -3.99 36.55
C ASN A 28 32.71 -4.96 36.81
N ASP A 29 32.42 -6.17 37.27
CA ASP A 29 33.37 -7.29 37.29
C ASP A 29 32.66 -8.55 36.81
N ILE A 30 33.07 -9.05 35.65
CA ILE A 30 32.39 -10.15 34.98
C ILE A 30 33.37 -11.17 34.43
N VAL A 31 33.00 -12.43 34.62
CA VAL A 31 33.58 -13.57 33.91
C VAL A 31 32.57 -14.04 32.88
N PHE A 32 32.97 -14.14 31.61
CA PHE A 32 32.06 -14.47 30.53
C PHE A 32 32.72 -15.32 29.46
N LYS A 33 31.90 -16.11 28.78
CA LYS A 33 32.27 -16.88 27.59
C LYS A 33 31.96 -16.12 26.31
N ILE A 34 32.85 -16.18 25.33
CA ILE A 34 32.63 -15.76 23.93
C ILE A 34 32.78 -16.98 23.03
N GLY A 35 31.83 -17.19 22.12
CA GLY A 35 31.88 -18.26 21.13
C GLY A 35 32.89 -17.98 20.01
N PRO A 36 33.04 -18.89 19.04
CA PRO A 36 33.85 -18.65 17.85
C PRO A 36 33.35 -17.43 17.06
N GLU A 37 34.27 -16.67 16.45
CA GLU A 37 34.00 -15.50 15.58
C GLU A 37 32.92 -14.55 16.11
N SER A 38 32.93 -14.26 17.41
CA SER A 38 31.90 -13.45 18.05
C SER A 38 32.48 -12.35 18.94
N GLU A 39 31.64 -11.38 19.22
CA GLU A 39 31.93 -10.22 20.06
C GLU A 39 30.95 -10.15 21.24
N LYS A 40 31.43 -9.67 22.39
CA LYS A 40 30.58 -9.16 23.45
C LYS A 40 30.98 -7.74 23.79
N SER A 41 29.99 -6.90 24.05
CA SER A 41 30.19 -5.51 24.42
C SER A 41 29.33 -5.08 25.60
N TRP A 42 29.86 -4.14 26.37
CA TRP A 42 29.18 -3.52 27.51
C TRP A 42 29.31 -2.01 27.42
N GLN A 43 28.28 -1.31 27.89
CA GLN A 43 28.19 0.13 27.78
C GLN A 43 27.94 0.78 29.13
N TYR A 44 28.75 1.78 29.43
CA TYR A 44 28.68 2.52 30.70
C TYR A 44 28.89 4.00 30.45
N ARG A 45 28.21 4.83 31.27
CA ARG A 45 28.42 6.26 31.33
C ARG A 45 29.51 6.57 32.35
N PHE A 46 30.37 7.53 32.03
CA PHE A 46 31.34 8.08 32.97
C PHE A 46 31.20 9.59 33.03
N ALA A 47 31.49 10.18 34.19
CA ALA A 47 31.42 11.61 34.40
C ALA A 47 32.69 12.29 33.86
N ALA A 48 32.56 13.56 33.48
CA ALA A 48 33.70 14.36 33.07
C ALA A 48 34.77 14.40 34.19
N GLY A 49 36.02 14.19 33.83
CA GLY A 49 37.19 14.16 34.70
C GLY A 49 37.51 12.81 35.33
N ASP A 50 36.66 11.79 35.16
CA ASP A 50 36.94 10.47 35.72
C ASP A 50 38.15 9.81 35.05
N THR A 51 38.78 8.87 35.77
CA THR A 51 39.71 7.91 35.18
C THR A 51 39.12 6.51 35.22
N ILE A 52 38.88 5.92 34.06
CA ILE A 52 38.47 4.52 33.92
C ILE A 52 39.71 3.64 34.12
N ILE A 53 39.59 2.62 34.95
CA ILE A 53 40.56 1.53 35.07
C ILE A 53 39.94 0.31 34.39
N LEU A 54 40.54 -0.11 33.29
CA LEU A 54 40.15 -1.28 32.53
C LEU A 54 41.15 -2.40 32.81
N GLN A 55 40.66 -3.51 33.35
CA GLN A 55 41.43 -4.72 33.53
C GLN A 55 40.77 -5.87 32.77
N ALA A 56 41.57 -6.62 32.01
CA ALA A 56 41.06 -7.78 31.31
C ALA A 56 42.10 -8.90 31.31
N LYS A 57 41.66 -10.15 31.47
CA LYS A 57 42.54 -11.32 31.43
C LYS A 57 41.85 -12.56 30.87
N VAL A 58 42.65 -13.47 30.34
CA VAL A 58 42.18 -14.79 29.87
C VAL A 58 41.97 -15.72 31.06
N VAL A 59 40.76 -16.29 31.16
CA VAL A 59 40.44 -17.34 32.13
C VAL A 59 40.60 -18.72 31.48
N LYS A 60 40.15 -18.88 30.24
CA LYS A 60 40.29 -20.10 29.45
C LYS A 60 40.45 -19.78 27.97
N GLY A 61 41.54 -20.24 27.36
CA GLY A 61 41.89 -19.97 25.97
C GLY A 61 43.36 -19.54 25.84
N LYS A 62 43.75 -19.04 24.66
CA LYS A 62 45.12 -18.56 24.40
C LYS A 62 45.30 -17.09 24.78
N CYS A 63 44.52 -16.20 24.15
CA CYS A 63 44.56 -14.75 24.29
C CYS A 63 43.15 -14.15 24.10
N ILE A 64 42.96 -12.89 24.44
CA ILE A 64 41.87 -12.05 23.93
C ILE A 64 42.28 -11.61 22.53
N SER A 65 41.48 -11.95 21.49
CA SER A 65 41.84 -11.60 20.12
C SER A 65 41.86 -10.08 19.91
N GLU A 66 40.84 -9.38 20.40
CA GLU A 66 40.75 -7.93 20.37
C GLU A 66 39.99 -7.43 21.60
N LEU A 67 40.49 -6.37 22.23
CA LEU A 67 39.79 -5.57 23.24
C LEU A 67 39.79 -4.12 22.76
N SER A 68 38.62 -3.50 22.68
CA SER A 68 38.49 -2.10 22.29
C SER A 68 37.62 -1.31 23.26
N VAL A 69 37.94 -0.03 23.40
CA VAL A 69 37.14 0.96 24.12
C VAL A 69 36.84 2.11 23.19
N GLN A 70 35.56 2.42 23.01
CA GLN A 70 35.10 3.51 22.14
C GLN A 70 34.19 4.45 22.93
N GLU A 71 34.42 5.75 22.80
CA GLU A 71 33.53 6.80 23.27
C GLU A 71 32.50 7.11 22.17
N TRP A 72 31.21 7.17 22.54
CA TRP A 72 30.13 7.48 21.61
C TRP A 72 30.31 8.88 20.98
N PRO A 73 30.04 9.06 19.67
CA PRO A 73 29.48 8.08 18.75
C PRO A 73 30.48 7.10 18.11
N SER A 74 31.77 7.42 18.06
CA SER A 74 32.74 6.58 17.32
C SER A 74 34.22 6.83 17.66
N ALA A 75 34.53 7.53 18.75
CA ALA A 75 35.91 7.89 19.09
C ALA A 75 36.63 6.72 19.77
N LEU A 76 37.57 6.08 19.07
CA LEU A 76 38.39 5.00 19.63
C LEU A 76 39.36 5.53 20.69
N LYS A 77 39.32 4.96 21.89
CA LYS A 77 40.15 5.35 23.05
C LYS A 77 41.23 4.34 23.38
N TYR A 78 40.95 3.07 23.11
CA TYR A 78 41.90 1.99 23.27
C TYR A 78 41.57 0.86 22.30
N GLN A 79 42.60 0.23 21.77
CA GLN A 79 42.51 -1.04 21.08
C GLN A 79 43.77 -1.83 21.38
N GLY A 80 43.60 -3.10 21.72
CA GLY A 80 44.71 -4.04 21.84
C GLY A 80 44.34 -5.37 21.21
N LEU A 81 45.35 -6.05 20.68
CA LEU A 81 45.24 -7.32 19.97
C LEU A 81 46.08 -8.38 20.69
N GLU A 82 45.60 -9.62 20.63
CA GLU A 82 46.29 -10.80 21.21
C GLU A 82 46.75 -10.62 22.66
N ILE A 83 45.86 -10.10 23.51
CA ILE A 83 46.14 -9.73 24.91
C ILE A 83 45.97 -10.96 25.83
N ASN A 84 46.95 -11.26 26.68
CA ASN A 84 46.77 -12.28 27.73
C ASN A 84 46.19 -11.66 29.02
N GLU A 85 46.71 -10.50 29.40
CA GLU A 85 46.29 -9.69 30.53
C GLU A 85 46.64 -8.22 30.26
N ILE A 86 45.83 -7.28 30.74
CA ILE A 86 46.08 -5.84 30.62
C ILE A 86 45.45 -5.07 31.79
N GLU A 87 46.13 -4.00 32.20
CA GLU A 87 45.53 -2.88 32.93
C GLU A 87 45.73 -1.60 32.11
N LYS A 88 44.65 -0.85 31.86
CA LYS A 88 44.70 0.41 31.13
C LYS A 88 43.91 1.49 31.87
N ARG A 89 44.51 2.67 32.00
CA ARG A 89 43.84 3.87 32.50
C ARG A 89 43.42 4.76 31.33
N ILE A 90 42.16 5.20 31.34
CA ILE A 90 41.57 6.05 30.29
C ILE A 90 40.94 7.26 30.97
N TYR A 91 41.41 8.46 30.59
CA TYR A 91 40.85 9.73 31.09
C TYR A 91 39.57 10.09 30.34
N VAL A 92 38.55 10.54 31.06
CA VAL A 92 37.25 10.95 30.54
C VAL A 92 37.18 12.47 30.48
N PRO A 93 37.41 13.12 29.32
CA PRO A 93 37.45 14.57 29.24
C PRO A 93 36.06 15.22 29.45
N THR A 94 35.02 14.57 28.94
CA THR A 94 33.62 15.01 28.97
C THR A 94 32.73 13.83 29.33
N ALA A 95 31.61 14.08 29.99
CA ALA A 95 30.67 13.00 30.32
C ALA A 95 30.15 12.36 29.03
N ALA A 96 30.31 11.05 28.90
CA ALA A 96 30.01 10.31 27.68
C ALA A 96 29.70 8.84 27.95
N LEU A 97 29.14 8.18 26.94
CA LEU A 97 28.94 6.73 26.92
C LEU A 97 30.18 6.04 26.33
N TYR A 98 30.70 5.04 27.02
CA TYR A 98 31.82 4.23 26.57
C TYR A 98 31.38 2.80 26.31
N THR A 99 31.78 2.23 25.17
CA THR A 99 31.58 0.82 24.81
C THR A 99 32.89 0.07 24.97
N PHE A 100 32.86 -1.00 25.76
CA PHE A 100 33.97 -1.94 25.95
C PHE A 100 33.61 -3.21 25.18
N ALA A 101 34.36 -3.51 24.12
CA ALA A 101 34.08 -4.65 23.25
C ALA A 101 35.25 -5.64 23.25
N VAL A 102 34.94 -6.92 23.40
CA VAL A 102 35.89 -8.02 23.38
C VAL A 102 35.50 -8.96 22.25
N LYS A 103 36.44 -9.23 21.33
CA LYS A 103 36.22 -10.18 20.24
C LYS A 103 37.02 -11.45 20.42
N ASN A 104 36.46 -12.53 19.90
CA ASN A 104 37.14 -13.80 19.67
C ASN A 104 37.13 -14.09 18.17
N ASN A 105 38.26 -13.91 17.49
CA ASN A 105 38.37 -14.09 16.05
C ASN A 105 38.75 -15.53 15.66
N MET A 106 38.63 -16.49 16.58
CA MET A 106 38.94 -17.89 16.30
C MET A 106 37.71 -18.61 15.77
N ALA A 107 37.87 -19.32 14.65
CA ALA A 107 36.80 -20.00 13.93
C ALA A 107 36.14 -21.18 14.68
N PHE A 108 36.83 -21.83 15.63
CA PHE A 108 36.35 -23.10 16.21
C PHE A 108 36.49 -23.24 17.72
N GLN A 109 36.91 -22.19 18.44
CA GLN A 109 37.19 -22.29 19.87
C GLN A 109 36.43 -21.23 20.66
N GLU A 110 35.63 -21.66 21.63
CA GLU A 110 35.12 -20.77 22.68
C GLU A 110 36.25 -20.34 23.61
N ARG A 111 36.15 -19.13 24.16
CA ARG A 111 37.10 -18.59 25.14
C ARG A 111 36.36 -17.97 26.31
N THR A 112 36.97 -18.02 27.50
CA THR A 112 36.44 -17.39 28.71
C THR A 112 37.40 -16.28 29.14
N TYR A 113 36.86 -15.10 29.38
CA TYR A 113 37.61 -13.93 29.80
C TYR A 113 37.03 -13.36 31.09
N GLN A 114 37.85 -12.63 31.83
CA GLN A 114 37.41 -11.75 32.89
C GLN A 114 37.64 -10.31 32.47
N LEU A 115 36.63 -9.46 32.69
CA LEU A 115 36.68 -8.02 32.46
C LEU A 115 36.26 -7.32 33.74
N ASN A 116 37.15 -6.51 34.28
CA ASN A 116 36.89 -5.63 35.42
C ASN A 116 37.03 -4.18 34.94
N ILE A 117 36.01 -3.38 35.23
CA ILE A 117 35.93 -1.96 34.89
C ILE A 117 35.69 -1.23 36.20
N GLN A 118 36.60 -0.33 36.54
CA GLN A 118 36.47 0.57 37.67
C GLN A 118 36.57 2.02 37.21
N ARG A 119 36.18 2.94 38.08
CA ARG A 119 36.41 4.38 37.92
C ARG A 119 37.08 4.96 39.15
N ILE A 120 37.97 5.91 38.94
CA ILE A 120 38.39 6.87 39.96
C ILE A 120 37.60 8.16 39.65
N PRO A 121 36.66 8.57 40.52
CA PRO A 121 35.91 9.79 40.28
C PRO A 121 36.82 11.03 40.29
N ALA A 122 36.46 12.04 39.50
CA ALA A 122 37.20 13.30 39.46
C ALA A 122 37.16 14.07 40.81
N SER A 123 36.09 13.88 41.58
CA SER A 123 35.75 14.67 42.76
C SER A 123 34.77 13.91 43.68
N PRO A 124 34.72 14.21 44.99
CA PRO A 124 33.89 13.46 45.95
C PRO A 124 32.38 13.49 45.65
N ASP A 125 31.88 14.56 45.02
CA ASP A 125 30.49 14.72 44.58
C ASP A 125 30.09 13.75 43.44
N LYS A 126 31.05 13.11 42.79
CA LYS A 126 30.82 12.15 41.68
C LYS A 126 30.93 10.69 42.10
N ILE A 127 31.06 10.40 43.39
CA ILE A 127 31.11 9.04 43.92
C ILE A 127 29.82 8.27 43.56
N GLU A 128 28.67 8.93 43.65
CA GLU A 128 27.34 8.34 43.37
C GLU A 128 26.88 8.49 41.92
N TYR A 129 27.77 8.85 41.00
CA TYR A 129 27.40 9.03 39.59
C TYR A 129 26.87 7.72 38.98
N ASN A 130 25.67 7.75 38.42
CA ASN A 130 25.06 6.58 37.79
C ASN A 130 25.76 6.24 36.47
N THR A 131 26.43 5.09 36.44
CA THR A 131 27.17 4.59 35.27
C THR A 131 26.31 3.80 34.28
N THR A 132 25.02 3.64 34.55
CA THR A 132 24.10 2.87 33.69
C THR A 132 23.87 3.57 32.36
N ALA A 133 23.98 2.84 31.25
CA ALA A 133 23.62 3.35 29.93
C ALA A 133 22.10 3.62 29.84
N MET A 134 21.74 4.86 29.50
CA MET A 134 20.36 5.29 29.27
C MET A 134 20.24 5.82 27.84
N TRP A 135 19.05 5.69 27.24
CA TRP A 135 18.80 6.04 25.84
C TRP A 135 17.54 6.89 25.70
N ASP A 136 17.63 7.96 24.90
CA ASP A 136 16.51 8.77 24.48
C ASP A 136 16.14 8.48 23.02
N THR A 137 14.85 8.58 22.69
CA THR A 137 14.34 8.44 21.32
C THR A 137 13.94 9.80 20.78
N LEU A 138 14.64 10.27 19.75
CA LEU A 138 14.29 11.47 18.99
C LEU A 138 13.43 11.09 17.78
N TYR A 139 12.40 11.89 17.52
CA TYR A 139 11.53 11.78 16.35
C TYR A 139 11.77 12.97 15.44
N ASP A 140 12.06 12.69 14.17
CA ASP A 140 12.21 13.72 13.14
C ASP A 140 11.16 13.48 12.05
N THR A 141 10.40 14.52 11.72
CA THR A 141 9.33 14.45 10.71
C THR A 141 9.77 15.19 9.47
N THR A 142 10.02 14.43 8.40
CA THR A 142 10.30 14.98 7.07
C THR A 142 9.07 14.85 6.19
N TYR A 143 8.93 15.69 5.17
CA TYR A 143 7.86 15.55 4.18
C TYR A 143 8.43 14.94 2.91
N VAL A 144 7.74 13.93 2.38
CA VAL A 144 8.07 13.30 1.11
C VAL A 144 6.94 13.51 0.11
N ALA A 145 7.30 13.84 -1.12
CA ALA A 145 6.35 13.92 -2.21
C ALA A 145 5.77 12.54 -2.50
N ALA A 146 4.46 12.45 -2.62
CA ALA A 146 3.73 11.26 -3.01
C ALA A 146 2.67 11.64 -4.06
N VAL A 147 2.42 10.74 -5.01
CA VAL A 147 1.34 10.89 -5.98
C VAL A 147 0.14 10.11 -5.46
N GLU A 148 -1.01 10.78 -5.37
CA GLU A 148 -2.28 10.16 -5.01
C GLU A 148 -3.26 10.31 -6.18
N THR A 149 -3.90 9.21 -6.56
CA THR A 149 -4.88 9.18 -7.64
C THR A 149 -6.28 9.24 -7.06
N THR A 150 -7.07 10.22 -7.47
CA THR A 150 -8.47 10.36 -7.04
C THR A 150 -9.39 10.37 -8.25
N VAL A 151 -10.54 9.69 -8.14
CA VAL A 151 -11.61 9.76 -9.16
C VAL A 151 -12.38 11.06 -8.95
N ILE A 152 -12.30 11.96 -9.93
CA ILE A 152 -12.93 13.29 -9.86
C ILE A 152 -14.24 13.38 -10.65
N GLY A 153 -14.59 12.36 -11.43
CA GLY A 153 -15.81 12.33 -12.22
C GLY A 153 -16.01 11.01 -12.95
N ILE A 154 -17.22 10.80 -13.44
CA ILE A 154 -17.58 9.64 -14.26
C ILE A 154 -18.21 10.17 -15.54
N ASP A 155 -17.58 9.90 -16.68
CA ASP A 155 -18.17 10.12 -17.98
C ASP A 155 -18.94 8.88 -18.42
N THR A 156 -20.11 9.08 -19.01
CA THR A 156 -20.93 7.99 -19.52
C THR A 156 -20.84 7.95 -21.03
N THR A 157 -20.50 6.80 -21.61
CA THR A 157 -20.49 6.56 -23.06
C THR A 157 -21.39 5.38 -23.40
N PHE A 158 -21.78 5.23 -24.67
CA PHE A 158 -22.56 4.09 -25.12
C PHE A 158 -21.96 3.45 -26.38
N ASP A 159 -22.18 2.16 -26.54
CA ASP A 159 -21.87 1.39 -27.74
C ASP A 159 -23.18 0.86 -28.34
N GLU A 160 -23.36 1.02 -29.65
CA GLU A 160 -24.47 0.39 -30.38
C GLU A 160 -24.10 -1.07 -30.67
N ILE A 161 -24.87 -2.02 -30.10
CA ILE A 161 -24.61 -3.46 -30.25
C ILE A 161 -25.40 -4.01 -31.45
N ILE A 162 -26.69 -3.68 -31.50
CA ILE A 162 -27.59 -4.10 -32.59
C ILE A 162 -28.42 -2.89 -33.03
N ASN A 163 -28.59 -2.75 -34.33
CA ASN A 163 -29.55 -1.84 -34.93
C ASN A 163 -29.94 -2.40 -36.31
N THR A 164 -30.98 -3.23 -36.33
CA THR A 164 -31.30 -4.02 -37.53
C THR A 164 -32.78 -4.35 -37.63
N GLN A 165 -33.18 -4.85 -38.80
CA GLN A 165 -34.50 -5.43 -39.04
C GLN A 165 -34.36 -6.89 -39.41
N LYS A 166 -35.20 -7.74 -38.83
CA LYS A 166 -35.25 -9.18 -39.09
C LYS A 166 -36.65 -9.58 -39.51
N LYS A 167 -36.77 -10.21 -40.69
CA LYS A 167 -38.01 -10.85 -41.13
C LYS A 167 -38.12 -12.24 -40.50
N ILE A 168 -39.27 -12.53 -39.91
CA ILE A 168 -39.62 -13.80 -39.27
C ILE A 168 -40.80 -14.40 -40.04
N GLY A 169 -40.66 -15.65 -40.47
CA GLY A 169 -41.69 -16.38 -41.21
C GLY A 169 -42.96 -16.64 -40.39
N SER A 170 -43.98 -17.18 -41.05
CA SER A 170 -45.21 -17.72 -40.43
C SER A 170 -45.14 -19.25 -40.30
N GLN A 171 -46.10 -19.86 -39.63
CA GLN A 171 -46.17 -21.32 -39.55
C GLN A 171 -46.18 -21.99 -40.94
N MET A 172 -46.92 -21.43 -41.89
CA MET A 172 -46.98 -21.96 -43.26
C MET A 172 -45.63 -21.92 -43.99
N SER A 173 -44.79 -20.92 -43.68
CA SER A 173 -43.44 -20.83 -44.25
C SER A 173 -42.42 -21.76 -43.59
N GLY A 174 -42.73 -22.36 -42.44
CA GLY A 174 -41.81 -23.20 -41.66
C GLY A 174 -40.71 -22.45 -40.89
N ASP A 175 -40.40 -21.20 -41.24
CA ASP A 175 -39.34 -20.38 -40.62
C ASP A 175 -39.88 -19.35 -39.62
N PHE A 176 -40.69 -19.80 -38.66
CA PHE A 176 -41.37 -18.91 -37.69
C PHE A 176 -40.55 -18.61 -36.43
N ARG A 177 -39.31 -19.09 -36.34
CA ARG A 177 -38.38 -18.74 -35.25
C ARG A 177 -37.04 -18.30 -35.80
N SER A 178 -36.47 -17.26 -35.20
CA SER A 178 -35.12 -16.81 -35.52
C SER A 178 -34.41 -16.32 -34.26
N PHE A 179 -33.14 -15.98 -34.39
CA PHE A 179 -32.38 -15.41 -33.28
C PHE A 179 -31.36 -14.37 -33.74
N LEU A 180 -30.89 -13.57 -32.80
CA LEU A 180 -29.73 -12.68 -32.92
C LEU A 180 -28.77 -12.96 -31.77
N GLN A 181 -27.47 -13.03 -32.06
CA GLN A 181 -26.43 -13.03 -31.04
C GLN A 181 -26.16 -11.59 -30.59
N ILE A 182 -26.03 -11.39 -29.28
CA ILE A 182 -25.77 -10.10 -28.64
C ILE A 182 -24.51 -10.25 -27.80
N ASP A 183 -23.42 -9.62 -28.24
CA ASP A 183 -22.17 -9.59 -27.49
C ASP A 183 -22.12 -8.31 -26.66
N ILE A 184 -22.34 -8.45 -25.35
CA ILE A 184 -22.33 -7.31 -24.41
C ILE A 184 -20.87 -6.96 -24.09
N PRO A 185 -20.39 -5.76 -24.46
CA PRO A 185 -19.00 -5.38 -24.27
C PRO A 185 -18.58 -5.37 -22.80
N LEU A 186 -17.31 -5.66 -22.53
CA LEU A 186 -16.72 -5.52 -21.20
C LEU A 186 -16.82 -4.08 -20.69
N GLY A 187 -17.05 -3.91 -19.39
CA GLY A 187 -17.19 -2.61 -18.73
C GLY A 187 -18.58 -1.98 -18.86
N THR A 188 -19.54 -2.65 -19.51
CA THR A 188 -20.94 -2.24 -19.53
C THR A 188 -21.49 -2.21 -18.10
N LYS A 189 -22.32 -1.22 -17.79
CA LYS A 189 -23.02 -1.08 -16.50
C LYS A 189 -24.48 -1.47 -16.59
N TYR A 190 -25.08 -1.16 -17.73
CA TYR A 190 -26.40 -1.58 -18.13
C TYR A 190 -26.51 -1.46 -19.64
N TRP A 191 -27.47 -2.15 -20.22
CA TRP A 191 -27.82 -2.00 -21.63
C TRP A 191 -29.30 -1.67 -21.76
N ALA A 192 -29.70 -1.08 -22.87
CA ALA A 192 -31.08 -0.79 -23.17
C ALA A 192 -31.42 -1.40 -24.52
N TYR A 193 -32.66 -1.82 -24.67
CA TYR A 193 -33.17 -2.33 -25.94
C TYR A 193 -34.51 -1.70 -26.29
N TRP A 194 -34.82 -1.74 -27.56
CA TRP A 194 -36.14 -1.52 -28.13
C TRP A 194 -36.41 -2.55 -29.21
N ILE A 195 -37.60 -3.14 -29.18
CA ILE A 195 -38.09 -4.10 -30.17
C ILE A 195 -39.43 -3.57 -30.67
N GLY A 196 -39.61 -3.52 -31.99
CA GLY A 196 -40.87 -3.11 -32.61
C GLY A 196 -41.19 -3.92 -33.86
N VAL A 197 -42.47 -4.15 -34.12
CA VAL A 197 -42.93 -5.01 -35.21
C VAL A 197 -43.70 -4.22 -36.25
N GLY A 198 -43.33 -4.40 -37.52
CA GLY A 198 -43.97 -3.75 -38.65
C GLY A 198 -43.39 -2.38 -39.00
N GLN A 199 -43.88 -1.84 -40.11
CA GLN A 199 -43.40 -0.58 -40.68
C GLN A 199 -43.70 0.60 -39.75
N ASP A 200 -44.93 0.70 -39.23
CA ASP A 200 -45.37 1.77 -38.33
C ASP A 200 -44.48 1.89 -37.09
N ALA A 201 -44.05 0.75 -36.53
CA ALA A 201 -43.15 0.72 -35.38
C ALA A 201 -41.79 1.31 -35.75
N SER A 202 -41.24 0.91 -36.89
CA SER A 202 -39.95 1.38 -37.40
C SER A 202 -39.98 2.88 -37.71
N GLU A 203 -41.01 3.35 -38.39
CA GLU A 203 -41.19 4.76 -38.75
C GLU A 203 -41.40 5.62 -37.52
N GLY A 204 -42.15 5.15 -36.53
CA GLY A 204 -42.34 5.88 -35.27
C GLY A 204 -41.05 6.05 -34.48
N LEU A 205 -40.19 5.03 -34.42
CA LEU A 205 -38.86 5.17 -33.80
C LEU A 205 -37.95 6.11 -34.62
N GLN A 206 -38.01 6.05 -35.95
CA GLN A 206 -37.25 6.94 -36.82
C GLN A 206 -37.71 8.40 -36.69
N SER A 207 -39.01 8.64 -36.59
CA SER A 207 -39.57 9.97 -36.33
C SER A 207 -39.11 10.50 -34.97
N MET A 208 -39.04 9.64 -33.95
CA MET A 208 -38.47 10.00 -32.66
C MET A 208 -36.98 10.38 -32.78
N ALA A 209 -36.20 9.68 -33.61
CA ALA A 209 -34.79 9.99 -33.85
C ALA A 209 -34.60 11.39 -34.45
N GLN A 210 -35.50 11.81 -35.36
CA GLN A 210 -35.48 13.13 -35.98
C GLN A 210 -35.87 14.26 -35.01
N ASN A 211 -36.59 13.93 -33.93
CA ASN A 211 -37.14 14.88 -32.96
C ASN A 211 -36.54 14.70 -31.56
N LEU A 212 -35.28 14.24 -31.47
CA LEU A 212 -34.58 14.16 -30.19
C LEU A 212 -34.34 15.58 -29.63
N GLY A 213 -34.50 15.73 -28.32
CA GLY A 213 -34.36 17.02 -27.64
C GLY A 213 -32.94 17.59 -27.71
N GLU A 214 -32.80 18.89 -27.43
CA GLU A 214 -31.56 19.66 -27.52
C GLU A 214 -30.38 19.00 -26.78
N GLY A 215 -30.62 18.42 -25.60
CA GLY A 215 -29.59 17.74 -24.82
C GLY A 215 -28.98 16.50 -25.50
N ALA A 216 -29.74 15.77 -26.32
CA ALA A 216 -29.20 14.68 -27.14
C ALA A 216 -28.42 15.24 -28.34
N ALA A 217 -28.92 16.30 -28.98
CA ALA A 217 -28.27 16.96 -30.10
C ALA A 217 -26.90 17.54 -29.74
N THR A 218 -26.76 18.20 -28.57
CA THR A 218 -25.48 18.73 -28.08
C THR A 218 -24.42 17.63 -27.91
N LEU A 219 -24.85 16.40 -27.60
CA LEU A 219 -23.98 15.24 -27.42
C LEU A 219 -23.81 14.41 -28.72
N GLY A 220 -24.39 14.86 -29.84
CA GLY A 220 -24.35 14.14 -31.12
C GLY A 220 -25.12 12.82 -31.13
N ILE A 221 -26.05 12.62 -30.20
CA ILE A 221 -26.81 11.38 -30.05
C ILE A 221 -28.01 11.41 -31.01
N VAL A 222 -28.01 10.50 -31.98
CA VAL A 222 -29.08 10.34 -32.97
C VAL A 222 -29.93 9.07 -32.77
N ASN A 223 -29.47 8.12 -31.96
CA ASN A 223 -30.22 6.89 -31.66
C ASN A 223 -31.14 7.12 -30.44
N PRO A 224 -32.47 7.00 -30.58
CA PRO A 224 -33.40 7.16 -29.45
C PRO A 224 -33.14 6.20 -28.29
N VAL A 225 -32.72 4.96 -28.55
CA VAL A 225 -32.41 3.96 -27.52
C VAL A 225 -31.18 4.39 -26.71
N ALA A 226 -30.18 4.97 -27.36
CA ALA A 226 -29.04 5.57 -26.67
C ALA A 226 -29.45 6.77 -25.80
N ALA A 227 -30.27 7.68 -26.34
CA ALA A 227 -30.81 8.81 -25.59
C ALA A 227 -31.62 8.35 -24.36
N PHE A 228 -32.41 7.29 -24.51
CA PHE A 228 -33.15 6.69 -23.40
C PHE A 228 -32.22 6.04 -22.37
N ALA A 229 -31.23 5.27 -22.83
CA ALA A 229 -30.25 4.62 -21.97
C ALA A 229 -29.53 5.65 -21.08
N LEU A 230 -29.11 6.78 -21.67
CA LEU A 230 -28.45 7.88 -20.99
C LEU A 230 -29.40 8.79 -20.18
N GLY A 231 -30.71 8.56 -20.24
CA GLY A 231 -31.70 9.32 -19.48
C GLY A 231 -32.03 10.70 -20.07
N LEU A 232 -31.66 10.95 -21.32
CA LEU A 232 -31.97 12.19 -22.05
C LEU A 232 -33.42 12.24 -22.54
N VAL A 233 -34.05 11.07 -22.68
CA VAL A 233 -35.49 10.95 -22.91
C VAL A 233 -36.10 9.97 -21.90
N PRO A 234 -37.32 10.24 -21.40
CA PRO A 234 -37.92 9.44 -20.34
C PRO A 234 -38.54 8.12 -20.82
N LYS A 235 -38.90 8.03 -22.11
CA LYS A 235 -39.57 6.88 -22.73
C LYS A 235 -39.23 6.77 -24.21
N LEU A 236 -39.41 5.58 -24.76
CA LEU A 236 -39.29 5.32 -26.20
C LEU A 236 -40.67 5.25 -26.87
N PHE A 237 -40.67 5.33 -28.20
CA PHE A 237 -41.89 5.17 -28.99
C PHE A 237 -42.53 3.79 -28.78
N THR A 238 -43.86 3.75 -28.70
CA THR A 238 -44.64 2.52 -28.52
C THR A 238 -45.92 2.56 -29.34
N LEU A 239 -46.36 1.39 -29.82
CA LEU A 239 -47.66 1.19 -30.46
C LEU A 239 -48.58 0.31 -29.61
N ASN A 240 -49.88 0.54 -29.74
CA ASN A 240 -50.93 -0.26 -29.08
C ASN A 240 -51.73 -1.14 -30.05
N GLN A 241 -51.51 -1.01 -31.35
CA GLN A 241 -52.13 -1.82 -32.41
C GLN A 241 -51.10 -2.15 -33.48
N GLY A 242 -51.27 -3.28 -34.17
CA GLY A 242 -50.37 -3.73 -35.23
C GLY A 242 -50.06 -5.23 -35.14
N HIS A 243 -49.07 -5.65 -35.92
CA HIS A 243 -48.51 -7.00 -35.80
C HIS A 243 -47.70 -7.12 -34.51
N ASP A 244 -47.67 -8.32 -33.95
CA ASP A 244 -47.03 -8.64 -32.68
C ASP A 244 -45.95 -9.73 -32.83
N ILE A 245 -45.06 -9.89 -31.89
CA ILE A 245 -44.08 -10.98 -31.85
C ILE A 245 -43.92 -11.46 -30.41
N THR A 246 -43.45 -12.68 -30.22
CA THR A 246 -42.92 -13.09 -28.90
C THR A 246 -41.41 -13.10 -28.97
N TYR A 247 -40.75 -12.53 -27.96
CA TYR A 247 -39.29 -12.52 -27.88
C TYR A 247 -38.80 -13.08 -26.55
N TYR A 248 -37.56 -13.58 -26.56
CA TYR A 248 -36.86 -14.11 -25.41
C TYR A 248 -35.40 -13.65 -25.41
N PHE A 249 -34.94 -13.03 -24.33
CA PHE A 249 -33.51 -12.95 -24.04
C PHE A 249 -33.07 -14.24 -23.36
N ILE A 250 -32.10 -14.92 -23.96
CA ILE A 250 -31.66 -16.27 -23.64
C ILE A 250 -30.19 -16.21 -23.21
N ALA A 251 -29.87 -16.85 -22.09
CA ALA A 251 -28.60 -16.64 -21.41
C ALA A 251 -27.37 -17.19 -22.16
N ASP A 252 -27.52 -18.31 -22.87
CA ASP A 252 -26.39 -19.00 -23.49
C ASP A 252 -26.82 -19.83 -24.71
N TYR A 253 -25.82 -20.38 -25.40
CA TYR A 253 -26.03 -21.14 -26.62
C TYR A 253 -26.79 -22.46 -26.40
N SER A 254 -26.60 -23.11 -25.24
CA SER A 254 -27.31 -24.36 -24.92
C SER A 254 -28.81 -24.10 -24.78
N ASN A 255 -29.18 -23.04 -24.08
CA ASN A 255 -30.56 -22.59 -23.95
C ASN A 255 -31.14 -22.11 -25.28
N LEU A 256 -30.33 -21.51 -26.16
CA LEU A 256 -30.76 -21.17 -27.53
C LEU A 256 -31.15 -22.43 -28.31
N GLN A 257 -30.37 -23.51 -28.22
CA GLN A 257 -30.71 -24.77 -28.90
C GLN A 257 -32.04 -25.33 -28.38
N LEU A 258 -32.28 -25.29 -27.07
CA LEU A 258 -33.56 -25.71 -26.49
C LEU A 258 -34.73 -24.86 -27.02
N PHE A 259 -34.57 -23.54 -27.13
CA PHE A 259 -35.56 -22.64 -27.75
C PHE A 259 -35.86 -23.02 -29.21
N LEU A 260 -34.83 -23.23 -30.03
CA LEU A 260 -35.01 -23.62 -31.43
C LEU A 260 -35.76 -24.95 -31.57
N ASN A 261 -35.53 -25.88 -30.64
CA ASN A 261 -36.18 -27.20 -30.61
C ASN A 261 -37.54 -27.24 -29.89
N SER A 262 -38.12 -26.10 -29.50
CA SER A 262 -39.39 -26.03 -28.73
C SER A 262 -39.34 -26.73 -27.36
N GLN A 263 -38.17 -26.82 -26.76
CA GLN A 263 -37.99 -27.40 -25.42
C GLN A 263 -38.02 -26.30 -24.36
N MET A 264 -38.13 -26.67 -23.08
CA MET A 264 -38.01 -25.69 -21.99
C MET A 264 -36.56 -25.20 -21.87
N PHE A 265 -36.39 -23.90 -21.69
CA PHE A 265 -35.08 -23.25 -21.58
C PHE A 265 -35.12 -22.15 -20.51
N TYR A 266 -33.95 -21.76 -20.04
CA TYR A 266 -33.78 -20.63 -19.14
C TYR A 266 -33.79 -19.31 -19.92
N LEU A 267 -34.59 -18.34 -19.45
CA LEU A 267 -34.71 -17.01 -20.05
C LEU A 267 -34.31 -15.94 -19.04
N ILE A 268 -33.70 -14.86 -19.54
CA ILE A 268 -33.39 -13.65 -18.78
C ILE A 268 -34.62 -12.75 -18.72
N LYS A 269 -35.28 -12.57 -19.86
CA LYS A 269 -36.50 -11.76 -20.01
C LYS A 269 -37.28 -12.20 -21.23
N GLN A 270 -38.59 -12.00 -21.20
CA GLN A 270 -39.47 -12.25 -22.34
C GLN A 270 -40.52 -11.14 -22.49
N GLY A 271 -41.05 -11.03 -23.69
CA GLY A 271 -42.28 -10.29 -23.99
C GLY A 271 -43.15 -11.14 -24.90
N GLN A 272 -44.38 -11.40 -24.46
CA GLN A 272 -45.33 -12.23 -25.19
C GLN A 272 -46.27 -11.34 -26.00
N ARG A 273 -46.41 -11.65 -27.29
CA ARG A 273 -47.36 -10.96 -28.19
C ARG A 273 -47.20 -9.42 -28.14
N ILE A 274 -45.96 -8.94 -28.07
CA ILE A 274 -45.65 -7.49 -28.04
C ILE A 274 -45.69 -6.91 -29.44
N ILE A 275 -46.17 -5.68 -29.57
CA ILE A 275 -46.05 -4.88 -30.80
C ILE A 275 -44.78 -4.04 -30.73
N THR A 276 -44.59 -3.38 -29.59
CA THR A 276 -43.36 -2.67 -29.21
C THR A 276 -43.05 -2.96 -27.75
N ASP A 277 -41.78 -3.14 -27.42
CA ASP A 277 -41.32 -3.25 -26.04
C ASP A 277 -39.92 -2.65 -25.89
N TYR A 278 -39.63 -2.10 -24.72
CA TYR A 278 -38.32 -1.55 -24.40
C TYR A 278 -38.02 -1.61 -22.90
N SER A 279 -36.75 -1.72 -22.55
CA SER A 279 -36.32 -1.67 -21.15
C SER A 279 -34.84 -1.33 -21.04
N LYS A 280 -34.44 -0.94 -19.82
CA LYS A 280 -33.04 -1.03 -19.37
C LYS A 280 -32.84 -2.36 -18.66
N MET A 281 -31.65 -2.92 -18.81
CA MET A 281 -31.24 -4.21 -18.27
C MET A 281 -29.92 -4.03 -17.53
N THR A 282 -29.91 -4.39 -16.25
CA THR A 282 -28.72 -4.33 -15.38
C THR A 282 -28.06 -5.69 -15.19
N ASP A 283 -28.58 -6.73 -15.84
CA ASP A 283 -28.03 -8.08 -15.85
C ASP A 283 -28.49 -8.83 -17.12
N PRO A 284 -27.60 -9.58 -17.80
CA PRO A 284 -26.14 -9.57 -17.64
C PRO A 284 -25.53 -8.27 -18.17
N VAL A 285 -24.35 -7.91 -17.66
CA VAL A 285 -23.60 -6.69 -18.07
C VAL A 285 -22.32 -7.01 -18.85
N SER A 286 -22.11 -8.27 -19.23
CA SER A 286 -21.00 -8.70 -20.07
C SER A 286 -21.26 -10.09 -20.61
N GLY A 287 -20.58 -10.44 -21.71
CA GLY A 287 -20.65 -11.76 -22.32
C GLY A 287 -21.71 -11.84 -23.42
N THR A 288 -21.93 -13.04 -23.93
CA THR A 288 -22.80 -13.28 -25.08
C THR A 288 -24.16 -13.79 -24.61
N ILE A 289 -25.23 -13.13 -25.04
CA ILE A 289 -26.61 -13.60 -24.90
C ILE A 289 -27.27 -13.70 -26.27
N TYR A 290 -28.48 -14.25 -26.32
CA TYR A 290 -29.23 -14.40 -27.57
C TYR A 290 -30.63 -13.79 -27.44
N LEU A 291 -31.09 -13.12 -28.49
CA LEU A 291 -32.48 -12.70 -28.64
C LEU A 291 -33.19 -13.69 -29.56
N GLY A 292 -34.02 -14.56 -29.00
CA GLY A 292 -34.94 -15.41 -29.74
C GLY A 292 -36.20 -14.66 -30.13
N LEU A 293 -36.66 -14.84 -31.36
CA LEU A 293 -37.89 -14.26 -31.92
C LEU A 293 -38.80 -15.40 -32.37
N ASP A 294 -40.07 -15.36 -31.97
CA ASP A 294 -41.05 -16.42 -32.20
C ASP A 294 -42.38 -15.86 -32.76
N ASN A 295 -42.72 -16.32 -33.96
CA ASN A 295 -43.97 -16.03 -34.67
C ASN A 295 -44.84 -17.29 -34.89
N SER A 296 -44.65 -18.32 -34.06
CA SER A 296 -45.38 -19.60 -34.13
C SER A 296 -46.89 -19.45 -34.00
N PHE A 297 -47.41 -18.35 -33.46
CA PHE A 297 -48.85 -18.13 -33.34
C PHE A 297 -49.47 -17.53 -34.63
N SER A 298 -48.67 -17.08 -35.60
CA SER A 298 -49.15 -16.54 -36.87
C SER A 298 -49.16 -17.62 -37.95
N GLN A 299 -50.35 -17.98 -38.43
CA GLN A 299 -50.51 -19.02 -39.46
C GLN A 299 -49.91 -18.61 -40.80
N MET A 300 -50.20 -17.38 -41.26
CA MET A 300 -49.91 -16.97 -42.65
C MET A 300 -48.96 -15.78 -42.75
N THR A 301 -48.93 -14.91 -41.75
CA THR A 301 -48.25 -13.61 -41.86
C THR A 301 -46.85 -13.66 -41.29
N SER A 302 -45.85 -13.48 -42.17
CA SER A 302 -44.49 -13.13 -41.78
C SER A 302 -44.43 -11.72 -41.22
N LYS A 303 -43.47 -11.46 -40.32
CA LYS A 303 -43.36 -10.18 -39.60
C LYS A 303 -41.94 -9.64 -39.73
N THR A 304 -41.83 -8.34 -39.94
CA THR A 304 -40.54 -7.64 -39.84
C THR A 304 -40.43 -7.06 -38.44
N VAL A 305 -39.34 -7.40 -37.75
CA VAL A 305 -39.05 -6.92 -36.39
C VAL A 305 -37.84 -6.01 -36.48
N THR A 306 -37.96 -4.78 -35.99
CA THR A 306 -36.86 -3.83 -35.80
C THR A 306 -36.33 -3.98 -34.39
N ILE A 307 -35.01 -4.11 -34.25
CA ILE A 307 -34.32 -4.32 -32.98
C ILE A 307 -33.20 -3.30 -32.87
N SER A 308 -33.16 -2.57 -31.76
CA SER A 308 -32.04 -1.71 -31.39
C SER A 308 -31.61 -1.98 -29.96
N ILE A 309 -30.30 -2.19 -29.75
CA ILE A 309 -29.69 -2.52 -28.46
C ILE A 309 -28.41 -1.69 -28.30
N VAL A 310 -28.27 -1.03 -27.16
CA VAL A 310 -27.11 -0.21 -26.81
C VAL A 310 -26.59 -0.60 -25.43
N ALA A 311 -25.27 -0.62 -25.25
CA ALA A 311 -24.61 -0.81 -23.96
C ALA A 311 -24.07 0.52 -23.43
N VAL A 312 -24.21 0.77 -22.13
CA VAL A 312 -23.70 1.98 -21.49
C VAL A 312 -22.50 1.65 -20.59
N LYS A 313 -21.42 2.43 -20.72
CA LYS A 313 -20.16 2.28 -19.98
C LYS A 313 -19.86 3.54 -19.17
N PHE A 314 -19.17 3.35 -18.04
CA PHE A 314 -18.67 4.44 -17.19
C PHE A 314 -17.16 4.55 -17.31
N ASN A 315 -16.68 5.70 -17.78
CA ASN A 315 -15.27 6.04 -17.87
C ASN A 315 -14.91 6.96 -16.69
N SER A 316 -14.11 6.46 -15.76
CA SER A 316 -13.67 7.26 -14.61
C SER A 316 -12.63 8.30 -15.03
N LYS A 317 -12.89 9.57 -14.73
CA LYS A 317 -11.90 10.64 -14.85
C LYS A 317 -11.03 10.63 -13.60
N MET A 318 -9.75 10.28 -13.77
CA MET A 318 -8.76 10.28 -12.69
C MET A 318 -7.91 11.53 -12.73
N VAL A 319 -7.61 12.11 -11.56
CA VAL A 319 -6.62 13.16 -11.40
C VAL A 319 -5.52 12.67 -10.47
N PHE A 320 -4.29 12.97 -10.86
CA PHE A 320 -3.09 12.73 -10.07
C PHE A 320 -2.76 14.00 -9.31
N GLN A 321 -2.73 13.91 -7.98
CA GLN A 321 -2.34 15.01 -7.11
C GLN A 321 -0.97 14.72 -6.49
N ASN A 322 -0.05 15.67 -6.61
CA ASN A 322 1.20 15.65 -5.87
C ASN A 322 0.93 16.18 -4.46
N ILE A 323 1.03 15.30 -3.47
CA ILE A 323 0.84 15.65 -2.06
C ILE A 323 2.13 15.41 -1.27
N GLN A 324 2.25 16.09 -0.14
CA GLN A 324 3.35 15.88 0.80
C GLN A 324 2.85 14.99 1.94
N LYS A 325 3.46 13.82 2.13
CA LYS A 325 3.14 12.93 3.26
C LYS A 325 4.23 13.04 4.32
N PRO A 326 3.87 13.14 5.61
CA PRO A 326 4.85 13.12 6.68
C PRO A 326 5.48 11.73 6.77
N LYS A 327 6.81 11.70 6.83
CA LYS A 327 7.63 10.53 7.09
C LYS A 327 8.39 10.77 8.38
N VAL A 328 7.97 10.04 9.42
CA VAL A 328 8.60 10.09 10.73
C VAL A 328 9.77 9.11 10.76
N SER A 329 10.96 9.63 11.03
CA SER A 329 12.15 8.83 11.32
C SER A 329 12.44 8.86 12.81
N LYS A 330 13.00 7.76 13.33
CA LYS A 330 13.38 7.62 14.74
C LYS A 330 14.88 7.51 14.84
N LYS A 331 15.48 8.24 15.77
CA LYS A 331 16.90 8.16 16.10
C LYS A 331 17.06 7.93 17.59
N ILE A 332 17.80 6.89 17.97
CA ILE A 332 18.10 6.58 19.37
C ILE A 332 19.47 7.19 19.70
N ILE A 333 19.56 7.95 20.80
CA ILE A 333 20.80 8.59 21.27
C ILE A 333 21.03 8.30 22.75
N PRO A 334 22.28 8.23 23.24
CA PRO A 334 22.54 8.07 24.66
C PRO A 334 22.06 9.30 25.43
N LYS A 335 21.44 9.07 26.59
CA LYS A 335 21.08 10.11 27.55
C LYS A 335 22.30 10.39 28.43
N LEU A 336 22.79 11.64 28.42
CA LEU A 336 24.02 12.05 29.11
C LEU A 336 23.80 12.88 30.38
N ASP A 337 22.54 13.23 30.67
CA ASP A 337 22.09 13.88 31.91
C ASP A 337 21.05 13.00 32.63
#